data_AF-A0A6B0UIA0-F1
#
_entry.id   AF-A0A6B0UIA0-F1
#
_cell.length_a   1.000
_cell.length_b   1.000
_cell.length_c   1.000
_cell.angle_alpha   90.00
_cell.angle_beta   90.00
_cell.angle_gamma   90.00
#
_symmetry.space_group_name_H-M   'P 1'
#
loop_
_entity.id
_entity.type
_entity.pdbx_description
1 polymer ?
#
loop_
_entity_poly.entity_id
_entity_poly.type
_entity_poly.pdbx_seq_one_letter_code
_entity_poly.pdbx_strand_id
1 'polypeptide(L)'
;MEVKTFAFLQIAVFIALGIQLFVAGADAAFSEDEYFTVNYCGMNCTQNDDGSWTPCTGDNGGCRCFHEGDKKAGLCLSTEYTDLTQYSTPSSSELENATPVPPGKSLH
;
A
#
# COMPACT_ATOMS: atom_id res chain seq x y z
N MET A 1 22.24 30.42 -38.78
CA MET A 1 22.27 29.92 -37.38
C MET A 1 20.92 29.35 -36.95
N GLU A 2 20.11 28.86 -37.89
CA GLU A 2 18.71 28.50 -37.64
C GLU A 2 18.50 27.03 -37.30
N VAL A 3 19.37 26.14 -37.81
CA VAL A 3 19.30 24.69 -37.55
C VAL A 3 19.47 24.35 -36.05
N LYS A 4 20.27 25.16 -35.33
CA LYS A 4 20.47 24.99 -33.88
C LYS A 4 19.19 25.29 -33.10
N THR A 5 18.42 26.30 -33.48
CA THR A 5 17.21 26.71 -32.77
C THR A 5 16.08 25.68 -32.88
N PHE A 6 15.93 25.05 -34.05
CA PHE A 6 14.94 23.99 -34.25
C PHE A 6 15.21 22.75 -33.38
N ALA A 7 16.48 22.36 -33.21
CA ALA A 7 16.85 21.24 -32.35
C ALA A 7 16.53 21.53 -30.86
N PHE A 8 16.80 22.75 -30.38
CA PHE A 8 16.44 23.13 -29.01
C PHE A 8 14.92 23.14 -28.79
N LEU A 9 14.14 23.60 -29.78
CA LEU A 9 12.68 23.61 -29.69
C LEU A 9 12.11 22.19 -29.62
N GLN A 10 12.65 21.26 -30.42
CA GLN A 10 12.26 19.86 -30.39
C GLN A 10 12.54 19.22 -29.03
N ILE A 11 13.73 19.43 -28.47
CA ILE A 11 14.08 18.92 -27.14
C ILE A 11 13.14 19.48 -26.08
N ALA A 12 12.84 20.78 -26.10
CA ALA A 12 11.92 21.40 -25.15
C ALA A 12 10.50 20.79 -25.24
N VAL A 13 10.00 20.53 -26.44
CA VAL A 13 8.70 19.87 -26.67
C VAL A 13 8.72 18.44 -26.13
N PHE A 14 9.79 17.67 -26.36
CA PHE A 14 9.91 16.31 -25.82
C PHE A 14 9.97 16.29 -24.29
N ILE A 15 10.65 17.24 -23.66
CA ILE A 15 10.68 17.37 -22.19
C ILE A 15 9.30 17.77 -21.66
N ALA A 16 8.62 18.73 -22.29
CA ALA A 16 7.28 19.14 -21.88
C ALA A 16 6.24 18.01 -22.03
N LEU A 17 6.27 17.27 -23.14
CA LEU A 17 5.40 16.10 -23.35
C LEU A 17 5.77 14.96 -22.41
N GLY A 18 7.06 14.74 -22.15
CA GLY A 18 7.54 13.74 -21.21
C GLY A 18 7.03 14.00 -19.80
N ILE A 19 7.13 15.24 -19.30
CA ILE A 19 6.64 15.61 -17.96
C ILE A 19 5.13 15.35 -17.83
N GLN A 20 4.33 15.67 -18.85
CA GLN A 20 2.89 15.40 -18.79
C GLN A 20 2.56 13.90 -18.78
N LEU A 21 3.35 13.06 -19.45
CA LEU A 21 3.19 11.61 -19.42
C LEU A 21 3.53 11.00 -18.05
N PHE A 22 4.51 11.54 -17.32
CA PHE A 22 4.84 11.07 -15.97
C PHE A 22 3.79 11.47 -14.93
N VAL A 23 3.19 12.66 -15.07
CA VAL A 23 2.13 13.12 -14.16
C VAL A 23 0.84 12.32 -14.37
N ALA A 24 0.44 12.08 -15.64
CA ALA A 24 -0.73 11.28 -16.02
C ALA A 24 -0.56 9.75 -15.82
N GLY A 25 0.67 9.30 -15.57
CA GLY A 25 0.96 7.90 -15.23
C GLY A 25 1.00 7.67 -13.72
N ALA A 26 1.21 8.72 -12.92
CA ALA A 26 1.23 8.63 -11.47
C ALA A 26 -0.19 8.59 -10.91
N ASP A 27 -1.09 9.46 -11.35
CA ASP A 27 -2.51 9.45 -10.95
C ASP A 27 -3.24 8.16 -11.33
N ALA A 28 -2.91 7.56 -12.48
CA ALA A 28 -3.49 6.30 -12.91
C ALA A 28 -2.90 5.05 -12.20
N ALA A 29 -1.72 5.16 -11.58
CA ALA A 29 -1.05 4.05 -10.91
C ALA A 29 -1.39 3.95 -9.41
N PHE A 30 -2.01 4.99 -8.85
CA PHE A 30 -2.54 4.98 -7.50
C PHE A 30 -4.06 5.09 -7.59
N SER A 31 -4.75 3.97 -7.83
CA SER A 31 -6.17 3.89 -7.48
C SER A 31 -6.28 4.13 -5.98
N GLU A 32 -6.65 5.35 -5.60
CA GLU A 32 -6.73 5.81 -4.21
C GLU A 32 -7.83 5.08 -3.41
N ASP A 33 -8.63 4.28 -4.12
CA ASP A 33 -9.82 3.61 -3.63
C ASP A 33 -9.58 2.14 -3.21
N GLU A 34 -8.36 1.63 -3.27
CA GLU A 34 -8.05 0.24 -2.93
C GLU A 34 -6.93 0.16 -1.89
N TYR A 35 -7.24 -0.41 -0.72
CA TYR A 35 -6.26 -0.59 0.35
C TYR A 35 -5.99 -2.07 0.60
N PHE A 36 -4.72 -2.47 0.52
CA PHE A 36 -4.28 -3.81 0.86
C PHE A 36 -3.56 -3.78 2.21
N THR A 37 -4.22 -4.30 3.25
CA THR A 37 -3.65 -4.38 4.60
C THR A 37 -2.97 -5.72 4.80
N VAL A 38 -1.75 -5.69 5.32
CA VAL A 38 -1.03 -6.89 5.80
C VAL A 38 -0.82 -6.74 7.30
N ASN A 39 -1.38 -7.68 8.07
CA ASN A 39 -1.26 -7.66 9.52
C ASN A 39 -0.51 -8.90 10.03
N TYR A 40 0.36 -8.71 11.03
CA TYR A 40 1.05 -9.82 11.67
C TYR A 40 0.16 -10.46 12.72
N CYS A 41 -0.05 -11.77 12.60
CA CYS A 41 -0.95 -12.54 13.45
C CYS A 41 -0.38 -12.88 14.83
N GLY A 42 0.75 -12.27 15.22
CA GLY A 42 1.37 -12.48 16.54
C GLY A 42 2.18 -13.76 16.66
N MET A 43 2.35 -14.54 15.59
CA MET A 43 3.13 -15.79 15.61
C MET A 43 3.95 -16.04 14.35
N ASN A 44 5.06 -16.74 14.51
CA ASN A 44 5.90 -17.21 13.40
C ASN A 44 5.47 -18.60 12.97
N CYS A 45 5.86 -18.98 11.76
CA CYS A 45 5.73 -20.33 11.25
C CYS A 45 7.10 -20.91 10.85
N THR A 46 7.25 -22.23 10.98
CA THR A 46 8.48 -22.94 10.63
C THR A 46 8.17 -24.20 9.85
N GLN A 47 9.09 -24.58 8.97
CA GLN A 47 8.98 -25.83 8.23
C GLN A 47 9.45 -27.00 9.09
N ASN A 48 8.59 -27.99 9.26
CA ASN A 48 8.86 -29.26 9.90
C ASN A 48 9.74 -30.15 9.01
N ASP A 49 10.28 -31.22 9.58
CA ASP A 49 11.17 -32.16 8.86
C ASP A 49 10.46 -32.94 7.74
N ASP A 50 9.14 -33.09 7.83
CA ASP A 50 8.29 -33.67 6.79
C ASP A 50 7.96 -32.68 5.65
N GLY A 51 8.47 -31.45 5.73
CA GLY A 51 8.24 -30.38 4.77
C GLY A 51 6.95 -29.58 5.00
N SER A 52 6.11 -29.98 5.95
CA SER A 52 4.90 -29.24 6.32
C SER A 52 5.26 -27.97 7.10
N TRP A 53 4.39 -26.96 7.08
CA TRP A 53 4.56 -25.75 7.87
C TRP A 53 3.72 -25.81 9.14
N THR A 54 4.24 -25.29 10.25
CA THR A 54 3.46 -25.11 11.47
C THR A 54 2.21 -24.26 11.18
N PRO A 55 1.03 -24.64 11.70
CA PRO A 55 -0.20 -23.94 11.40
C PRO A 55 -0.23 -22.53 11.99
N CYS A 56 -0.80 -21.58 11.25
CA CYS A 56 -1.12 -20.25 11.74
C CYS A 56 -2.54 -20.25 12.32
N THR A 57 -2.69 -20.03 13.63
CA THR A 57 -3.98 -20.11 14.32
C THR A 57 -4.61 -18.75 14.63
N GLY A 58 -3.99 -17.65 14.20
CA GLY A 58 -4.52 -16.30 14.39
C GLY A 58 -5.74 -15.99 13.50
N ASP A 59 -6.48 -14.94 13.88
CA ASP A 59 -7.60 -14.35 13.13
C ASP A 59 -8.65 -15.34 12.60
N ASN A 60 -9.12 -16.30 13.42
CA ASN A 60 -10.15 -17.28 13.04
C ASN A 60 -9.86 -18.04 11.73
N GLY A 61 -8.57 -18.25 11.40
CA GLY A 61 -8.15 -18.93 10.17
C GLY A 61 -7.85 -18.01 8.98
N GLY A 62 -7.89 -16.69 9.16
CA GLY A 62 -7.47 -15.71 8.15
C GLY A 62 -5.95 -15.61 7.95
N CYS A 63 -5.16 -16.19 8.85
CA CYS A 63 -3.71 -16.12 8.80
C CYS A 63 -3.08 -17.22 7.94
N ARG A 64 -2.14 -16.84 7.08
CA ARG A 64 -1.31 -17.78 6.30
C ARG A 64 0.17 -17.61 6.62
N CYS A 65 0.92 -18.69 6.46
CA CYS A 65 2.37 -18.71 6.64
C CYS A 65 3.06 -18.18 5.39
N PHE A 66 3.86 -17.13 5.53
CA PHE A 66 4.68 -16.55 4.47
C PHE A 66 6.15 -16.70 4.82
N HIS A 67 6.95 -17.21 3.89
CA HIS A 67 8.39 -17.38 4.04
C HIS A 67 9.13 -16.83 2.83
N GLU A 68 10.35 -16.35 3.03
CA GLU A 68 11.17 -15.80 1.96
C GLU A 68 11.98 -16.91 1.29
N GLY A 69 11.69 -17.21 0.02
CA GLY A 69 12.43 -18.20 -0.77
C GLY A 69 12.54 -19.55 -0.06
N ASP A 70 13.75 -20.08 0.05
CA ASP A 70 14.02 -21.39 0.67
C ASP A 70 14.22 -21.33 2.21
N LYS A 71 13.89 -20.21 2.85
CA LYS A 71 13.96 -20.11 4.32
C LYS A 71 12.93 -21.02 4.95
N LYS A 72 13.35 -21.75 5.99
CA LYS A 72 12.48 -22.64 6.80
C LYS A 72 11.77 -21.93 7.96
N ALA A 73 11.90 -20.61 8.04
CA ALA A 73 11.21 -19.78 9.01
C ALA A 73 10.44 -18.69 8.26
N GLY A 74 9.25 -18.38 8.74
CA GLY A 74 8.32 -17.44 8.15
C GLY A 74 7.46 -16.78 9.21
N LEU A 75 6.57 -15.89 8.75
CA LEU A 75 5.64 -15.14 9.58
C LEU A 75 4.21 -15.55 9.24
N CYS A 76 3.35 -15.63 10.25
CA CYS A 76 1.91 -15.74 10.02
C CYS A 76 1.33 -14.34 9.79
N LEU A 77 0.80 -14.11 8.59
CA LEU A 77 0.22 -12.84 8.19
C LEU A 77 -1.24 -13.03 7.75
N SER A 78 -2.10 -12.08 8.08
CA SER A 78 -3.43 -11.93 7.48
C SER A 78 -3.39 -10.82 6.43
N THR A 79 -4.07 -11.05 5.32
CA THR A 79 -4.15 -10.08 4.20
C THR A 79 -5.61 -9.74 3.99
N GLU A 80 -5.94 -8.46 4.08
CA GLU A 80 -7.29 -7.96 3.83
C GLU A 80 -7.26 -6.97 2.69
N TYR A 81 -8.18 -7.16 1.75
CA TYR A 81 -8.44 -6.22 0.66
C TYR A 81 -9.65 -5.38 1.04
N THR A 82 -9.44 -4.08 1.15
CA THR A 82 -10.48 -3.10 1.45
C THR A 82 -10.71 -2.26 0.22
N ASP A 83 -11.84 -2.48 -0.43
CA ASP A 83 -12.40 -1.54 -1.41
C ASP A 83 -12.93 -0.33 -0.62
N LEU A 84 -12.46 0.87 -0.93
CA LEU A 84 -12.87 2.11 -0.28
C LEU A 84 -14.12 2.73 -0.93
N THR A 85 -14.50 2.29 -2.14
CA THR A 85 -15.69 2.79 -2.86
C THR A 85 -17.00 2.43 -2.16
N GLN A 86 -16.99 1.38 -1.35
CA GLN A 86 -18.12 0.93 -0.52
C GLN A 86 -18.32 1.80 0.74
N TYR A 87 -17.40 2.70 1.05
CA TYR A 87 -17.55 3.67 2.15
C TYR A 87 -17.92 5.05 1.61
N SER A 88 -18.88 5.71 2.26
CA SER A 88 -19.23 7.10 1.94
C SER A 88 -18.10 8.05 2.32
N THR A 89 -17.98 9.16 1.58
CA THR A 89 -17.05 10.24 1.95
C THR A 89 -17.35 10.72 3.38
N PRO A 90 -16.37 10.71 4.30
CA PRO A 90 -16.59 11.09 5.69
C PRO A 90 -16.99 12.56 5.80
N SER A 91 -17.91 12.85 6.70
CA SER A 91 -18.33 14.22 7.04
C SER A 91 -17.24 14.98 7.79
N SER A 92 -17.31 16.32 7.79
CA SER A 92 -16.36 17.16 8.53
C SER A 92 -16.31 16.83 10.02
N SER A 93 -17.46 16.51 10.62
CA SER A 93 -17.56 16.08 12.02
C SER A 93 -16.85 14.76 12.31
N GLU A 94 -16.87 13.82 11.37
CA GLU A 94 -16.16 12.54 11.52
C GLU A 94 -14.64 12.74 11.45
N LEU A 95 -14.17 13.64 10.59
CA LEU A 95 -12.76 14.04 10.54
C LEU A 95 -12.30 14.73 11.83
N GLU A 96 -13.10 15.64 12.38
CA GLU A 96 -12.80 16.30 13.64
C GLU A 96 -12.69 15.29 14.79
N ASN A 97 -13.58 14.30 14.83
CA ASN A 97 -13.57 13.27 15.87
C ASN A 97 -12.43 12.26 15.73
N ALA A 98 -11.97 12.00 14.50
CA ALA A 98 -10.82 11.13 14.22
C ALA A 98 -9.46 11.83 14.42
N THR A 99 -9.46 13.15 14.66
CA THR A 99 -8.22 13.91 14.86
C THR A 99 -7.48 13.42 16.11
N PRO A 100 -6.19 13.04 16.02
CA PRO A 100 -5.43 12.55 17.16
C PRO A 100 -5.45 13.56 18.31
N VAL A 101 -5.95 13.13 19.47
CA VAL A 101 -5.98 14.00 20.65
C VAL A 101 -4.56 14.09 21.21
N PRO A 102 -4.01 15.31 21.41
CA PRO A 102 -2.70 15.45 22.01
C PRO A 102 -2.68 14.79 23.40
N PRO A 103 -1.56 14.13 23.78
CA PRO A 103 -1.47 13.42 25.04
C PRO A 103 -1.75 14.38 26.20
N GLY A 104 -2.78 14.08 27.01
CA GLY A 104 -3.13 14.83 28.22
C GLY A 104 -4.44 15.63 28.18
N LYS A 105 -5.23 15.57 27.09
CA LYS A 105 -6.61 16.09 27.10
C LYS A 105 -7.60 14.93 27.04
N SER A 106 -8.32 14.70 28.14
CA SER A 106 -9.52 13.86 28.14
C SER A 106 -10.64 14.61 27.43
N LEU A 107 -11.33 13.97 26.47
CA LEU A 107 -12.65 14.45 26.05
C LEU A 107 -13.60 14.31 27.25
N HIS A 108 -14.44 15.32 27.46
CA HIS A 108 -15.42 15.42 28.52
C HIS A 108 -16.77 15.81 27.92
#